data_AF-A0A7S0K927-F1
#
_entry.id   AF-A0A7S0K927-F1
#
_cell.length_a   1.000
_cell.length_b   1.000
_cell.length_c   1.000
_cell.angle_alpha   90.00
_cell.angle_beta   90.00
_cell.angle_gamma   90.00
#
_symmetry.space_group_name_H-M   'P 1'
#
loop_
_entity.id
_entity.type
_entity.pdbx_description
1 polymer ?
#
loop_
_entity_poly.entity_id
_entity_poly.type
_entity_poly.pdbx_seq_one_letter_code
_entity_poly.pdbx_strand_id
1 'polypeptide(L)'
;LQLSLIPKDPDDERNAFLEIRAGTGGDESALFAADLARMYLRFAESQGWRTEILSENVSDLGGYKELVVRVDSNGGDGVYGRLKFESGGHRVQRVPATETQ
;
A
#
# COMPACT_ATOMS: atom_id res chain seq x y z
N LEU A 1 7.93 -6.19 28.04
CA LEU A 1 7.03 -6.25 29.21
C LEU A 1 6.11 -5.03 29.32
N GLN A 2 6.57 -3.78 29.13
CA GLN A 2 5.68 -2.59 29.22
C GLN A 2 4.64 -2.45 28.09
N LEU A 3 4.92 -2.88 26.85
CA LEU A 3 3.97 -2.76 25.72
C LEU A 3 2.74 -3.66 25.84
N SER A 4 2.83 -4.79 26.55
CA SER A 4 1.74 -5.77 26.71
C SER A 4 0.61 -5.28 27.61
N LEU A 5 0.84 -4.19 28.36
CA LEU A 5 -0.12 -3.57 29.27
C LEU A 5 -0.92 -2.45 28.59
N ILE A 6 -0.53 -2.05 27.39
CA ILE A 6 -1.27 -1.08 26.60
C ILE A 6 -2.48 -1.81 26.00
N PRO A 7 -3.72 -1.35 26.26
CA PRO A 7 -4.89 -1.92 25.61
C PRO A 7 -4.72 -1.80 24.10
N LYS A 8 -4.87 -2.93 23.40
CA LYS A 8 -4.86 -2.94 21.94
C LYS A 8 -6.04 -2.14 21.41
N ASP A 9 -5.83 -1.45 20.30
CA ASP A 9 -6.92 -0.82 19.57
C ASP A 9 -7.82 -1.94 19.00
N PRO A 10 -9.15 -1.91 19.25
CA PRO A 10 -10.07 -2.91 18.71
C PRO A 10 -10.05 -2.99 17.18
N ASP A 11 -9.60 -1.93 16.49
CA ASP A 11 -9.52 -1.92 15.03
C ASP A 11 -8.27 -2.63 14.51
N ASP A 12 -7.27 -2.89 15.36
CA ASP A 12 -6.01 -3.53 14.96
C ASP A 12 -6.21 -4.94 14.37
N GLU A 13 -7.28 -5.64 14.77
CA GLU A 13 -7.62 -7.00 14.35
C GLU A 13 -8.36 -7.05 12.99
N ARG A 14 -8.75 -5.90 12.45
CA ARG A 14 -9.56 -5.84 11.23
C ARG A 14 -8.74 -6.07 9.96
N ASN A 15 -9.44 -6.54 8.93
CA ASN A 15 -8.97 -6.45 7.55
C ASN A 15 -8.85 -4.99 7.10
N ALA A 16 -8.10 -4.75 6.03
CA ALA A 16 -7.86 -3.40 5.54
C ALA A 16 -8.09 -3.28 4.03
N PHE A 17 -8.43 -2.06 3.61
CA PHE A 17 -8.34 -1.63 2.22
C PHE A 17 -7.10 -0.75 2.09
N LEU A 18 -6.21 -1.15 1.18
CA LEU A 18 -5.04 -0.38 0.82
C LEU A 18 -5.36 0.44 -0.42
N GLU A 19 -5.42 1.76 -0.26
CA GLU A 19 -5.59 2.71 -1.35
C GLU A 19 -4.27 3.40 -1.66
N ILE A 20 -3.80 3.25 -2.89
CA ILE A 20 -2.58 3.90 -3.39
C ILE A 20 -2.99 4.84 -4.50
N ARG A 21 -2.69 6.13 -4.32
CA ARG A 21 -3.08 7.19 -5.26
C ARG A 21 -1.83 7.95 -5.70
N ALA A 22 -1.71 8.17 -7.01
CA ALA A 22 -0.66 9.01 -7.56
C ALA A 22 -0.84 10.45 -7.08
N GLY A 23 0.22 10.99 -6.48
CA GLY A 23 0.27 12.37 -6.01
C GLY A 23 0.80 13.33 -7.08
N THR A 24 1.46 14.39 -6.63
CA THR A 24 2.17 15.32 -7.51
C THR A 24 3.39 14.63 -8.17
N GLY A 25 3.69 14.98 -9.42
CA GLY A 25 4.78 14.38 -10.18
C GLY A 25 4.41 13.83 -11.56
N GLY A 26 3.15 13.94 -11.98
CA GLY A 26 2.71 13.49 -13.31
C GLY A 26 2.85 11.98 -13.48
N ASP A 27 3.33 11.52 -14.62
CA ASP A 27 3.47 10.08 -14.90
C ASP A 27 4.46 9.38 -13.96
N GLU A 28 5.47 10.10 -13.46
CA GLU A 28 6.43 9.57 -12.51
C GLU A 28 5.77 9.18 -11.17
N SER A 29 4.72 9.91 -10.74
CA SER A 29 3.99 9.55 -9.52
C SER A 29 3.13 8.30 -9.71
N ALA A 30 2.64 8.03 -10.93
CA ALA A 30 1.93 6.78 -11.24
C ALA A 30 2.87 5.56 -11.25
N LEU A 31 4.10 5.74 -11.75
CA LEU A 31 5.14 4.71 -11.67
C LEU A 31 5.52 4.43 -10.22
N PHE A 32 5.70 5.47 -9.41
CA PHE A 32 5.98 5.29 -7.98
C PHE A 32 4.83 4.63 -7.22
N ALA A 33 3.57 4.95 -7.55
CA ALA A 33 2.40 4.26 -6.99
C ALA A 33 2.43 2.75 -7.30
N ALA A 34 2.90 2.35 -8.47
CA ALA A 34 3.07 0.94 -8.83
C ALA A 34 4.22 0.26 -8.07
N ASP A 35 5.31 0.97 -7.81
CA ASP A 35 6.38 0.47 -6.94
C ASP A 35 5.87 0.21 -5.52
N LEU A 36 5.09 1.14 -4.95
CA LEU A 36 4.44 0.96 -3.64
C LEU A 36 3.44 -0.20 -3.66
N ALA A 37 2.61 -0.30 -4.69
CA ALA A 37 1.69 -1.42 -4.85
C ALA A 37 2.43 -2.75 -4.84
N ARG A 38 3.49 -2.88 -5.64
CA ARG A 38 4.32 -4.08 -5.68
C ARG A 38 4.98 -4.38 -4.34
N MET A 39 5.45 -3.36 -3.63
CA MET A 39 6.04 -3.50 -2.30
C MET A 39 5.03 -4.08 -1.30
N TYR A 40 3.84 -3.48 -1.19
CA TYR A 40 2.83 -3.94 -0.23
C TYR A 40 2.21 -5.28 -0.60
N LEU A 41 2.02 -5.58 -1.89
CA LEU A 41 1.55 -6.90 -2.32
C LEU A 41 2.54 -8.01 -1.92
N ARG A 42 3.84 -7.77 -2.12
CA ARG A 42 4.89 -8.71 -1.66
C ARG A 42 4.96 -8.79 -0.13
N PHE A 43 4.76 -7.68 0.56
CA PHE A 43 4.69 -7.69 2.02
C PHE A 43 3.51 -8.55 2.49
N ALA A 44 2.32 -8.35 1.93
CA ALA A 44 1.14 -9.16 2.23
C ALA A 44 1.36 -10.66 1.96
N GLU A 45 1.96 -11.01 0.80
CA GLU A 45 2.36 -12.39 0.50
C GLU A 45 3.29 -12.97 1.57
N SER A 46 4.28 -12.20 2.03
CA SER A 46 5.22 -12.63 3.08
C SER A 46 4.57 -12.82 4.45
N GLN A 47 3.48 -12.10 4.73
CA GLN A 47 2.67 -12.28 5.93
C GLN A 47 1.63 -13.41 5.77
N GLY A 48 1.51 -14.03 4.59
CA GLY A 48 0.49 -15.03 4.30
C GLY A 48 -0.93 -14.47 4.16
N TRP A 49 -1.06 -13.16 3.94
CA TRP A 49 -2.34 -12.50 3.75
C TRP A 49 -2.86 -12.69 2.32
N ARG A 50 -4.18 -12.67 2.18
CA ARG A 50 -4.83 -12.71 0.88
C ARG A 50 -5.07 -11.29 0.38
N THR A 51 -4.70 -11.04 -0.88
CA THR A 51 -4.94 -9.75 -1.54
C THR A 51 -5.93 -9.92 -2.69
N GLU A 52 -6.78 -8.92 -2.91
CA GLU A 52 -7.75 -8.85 -4.00
C GLU A 52 -7.76 -7.43 -4.55
N ILE A 53 -7.48 -7.25 -5.83
CA ILE A 53 -7.59 -5.95 -6.50
C ILE A 53 -9.07 -5.69 -6.77
N LEU A 54 -9.59 -4.59 -6.22
CA LEU A 54 -10.99 -4.20 -6.37
C LEU A 54 -11.20 -3.15 -7.46
N SER A 55 -10.23 -2.26 -7.63
CA SER A 55 -10.27 -1.20 -8.62
C SER A 55 -8.84 -0.82 -8.99
N GLU A 56 -8.59 -0.62 -10.28
CA GLU A 56 -7.34 -0.12 -10.81
C GLU A 56 -7.61 0.93 -11.87
N ASN A 57 -6.90 2.06 -11.77
CA ASN A 57 -6.85 3.10 -12.78
C ASN A 57 -5.40 3.23 -13.22
N VAL A 58 -5.10 2.66 -14.38
CA VAL A 58 -3.75 2.55 -14.95
C VAL A 58 -3.38 3.85 -15.67
N SER A 59 -2.12 4.29 -15.58
CA SER A 59 -1.64 5.43 -16.37
C SER A 59 -1.17 4.99 -17.77
N ASP A 60 -1.16 5.92 -18.73
CA ASP A 60 -0.81 5.65 -20.13
C ASP A 60 0.65 5.20 -20.30
N LEU A 61 1.56 5.72 -19.47
CA LEU A 61 2.98 5.32 -19.41
C LEU A 61 3.24 4.14 -18.46
N GLY A 62 2.19 3.49 -17.97
CA GLY A 62 2.25 2.42 -16.97
C GLY A 62 2.14 2.91 -15.53
N GLY A 63 2.00 1.95 -14.62
CA GLY A 63 1.71 2.20 -13.22
C GLY A 63 0.27 2.63 -12.95
N TYR A 64 0.00 3.18 -11.76
CA TYR A 64 -1.37 3.42 -11.29
C TYR A 64 -1.62 4.88 -10.90
N LYS A 65 -2.68 5.48 -11.44
CA LYS A 65 -3.27 6.72 -10.93
C LYS A 65 -4.00 6.47 -9.61
N GLU A 66 -4.70 5.34 -9.53
CA GLU A 66 -5.38 4.86 -8.33
C GLU A 66 -5.39 3.33 -8.33
N LEU A 67 -5.14 2.72 -7.18
CA LEU A 67 -5.26 1.29 -6.96
C LEU A 67 -5.92 1.04 -5.60
N VAL A 68 -6.96 0.22 -5.59
CA VAL A 68 -7.65 -0.21 -4.37
C VAL A 68 -7.51 -1.71 -4.23
N VAL A 69 -6.85 -2.15 -3.15
CA VAL A 69 -6.61 -3.55 -2.83
C VAL A 69 -7.27 -3.89 -1.51
N ARG A 70 -8.12 -4.90 -1.49
CA ARG A 70 -8.57 -5.52 -0.25
C ARG A 70 -7.50 -6.49 0.24
N VAL A 71 -7.16 -6.38 1.52
CA VAL A 71 -6.19 -7.26 2.19
C VAL A 71 -6.86 -7.94 3.37
N ASP A 72 -6.85 -9.27 3.36
CA ASP A 72 -7.50 -10.13 4.35
C ASP A 72 -6.45 -10.95 5.10
N SER A 73 -6.53 -10.99 6.43
CA SER A 73 -5.56 -11.72 7.26
C SER A 73 -5.65 -13.24 7.12
N ASN A 74 -6.66 -13.77 6.42
CA ASN A 74 -6.92 -15.20 6.27
C ASN A 74 -7.01 -15.92 7.63
N GLY A 75 -7.64 -15.28 8.61
CA GLY A 75 -7.78 -15.80 9.98
C GLY A 75 -6.55 -15.63 10.87
N GLY A 76 -5.52 -14.92 10.41
CA GLY A 76 -4.31 -14.58 11.16
C GLY A 76 -4.34 -13.20 11.82
N ASP A 77 -3.15 -12.69 12.18
CA ASP A 77 -2.94 -11.36 12.77
C ASP A 77 -3.62 -10.25 11.95
N GLY A 78 -4.24 -9.30 12.64
CA GLY A 78 -4.98 -8.21 12.00
C GLY A 78 -4.14 -7.35 11.06
N VAL A 79 -4.69 -7.14 9.85
CA VAL A 79 -4.02 -6.40 8.77
C VAL A 79 -3.92 -4.92 9.11
N TYR A 80 -5.03 -4.33 9.60
CA TYR A 80 -5.11 -2.90 9.86
C TYR A 80 -4.08 -2.45 10.92
N GLY A 81 -3.96 -3.18 12.03
CA GLY A 81 -3.01 -2.81 13.08
C GLY A 81 -1.54 -2.81 12.63
N ARG A 82 -1.22 -3.62 11.62
CA ARG A 82 0.12 -3.69 11.01
C ARG A 82 0.35 -2.59 9.98
N LEU A 83 -0.68 -2.20 9.22
CA LEU A 83 -0.57 -1.23 8.13
C LEU A 83 -1.00 0.19 8.51
N LYS A 84 -1.58 0.42 9.69
CA LYS A 84 -2.13 1.74 10.09
C LYS A 84 -1.13 2.89 9.99
N PHE A 85 0.16 2.61 10.17
CA PHE A 85 1.25 3.59 10.12
C PHE A 85 1.71 3.93 8.70
N GLU A 86 1.22 3.21 7.70
CA GLU A 86 1.53 3.45 6.28
C GLU A 86 0.67 4.58 5.68
N SER A 87 -0.36 5.00 6.41
CA SER A 87 -1.24 6.10 6.01
C SER A 87 -0.47 7.41 5.96
N GLY A 88 -0.37 8.01 4.77
CA GLY A 88 0.25 9.33 4.61
C GLY A 88 0.88 9.52 3.24
N GLY A 89 1.63 10.63 3.12
CA GLY A 89 2.38 10.95 1.91
C GLY A 89 3.71 10.20 1.86
N HIS A 90 3.95 9.50 0.76
CA HIS A 90 5.21 8.84 0.47
C HIS A 90 6.00 9.68 -0.54
N ARG A 91 7.24 10.05 -0.20
CA ARG A 91 8.08 10.90 -1.05
C ARG A 91 9.14 10.06 -1.75
N VAL A 92 9.30 10.27 -3.05
CA VAL A 92 10.38 9.70 -3.86
C VAL A 92 11.27 10.80 -4.43
N GLN A 93 12.58 10.53 -4.50
CA GLN A 93 13.55 11.34 -5.21
C GLN A 93 14.43 10.40 -6.04
N ARG A 94 14.34 10.50 -7.37
CA ARG A 94 15.13 9.74 -8.34
C ARG A 94 15.21 10.50 -9.65
N VAL A 95 16.08 10.06 -10.56
CA VAL A 95 16.02 10.51 -11.96
C VAL A 95 14.78 9.85 -12.60
N PRO A 96 13.80 10.62 -13.09
CA PRO A 96 12.57 10.07 -13.66
C PRO A 96 12.86 9.17 -14.87
N ALA A 97 12.09 8.09 -15.01
CA ALA A 97 12.19 7.23 -16.19
C ALA A 97 11.67 7.94 -17.45
N THR A 98 10.86 8.99 -17.26
CA THR A 98 10.29 9.82 -18.33
C THR A 98 11.21 10.96 -18.75
N GLU A 99 12.40 11.11 -18.14
CA GLU A 99 13.35 12.14 -18.54
C GLU A 99 14.22 11.64 -19.70
N THR A 100 14.02 12.21 -20.88
CA THR A 100 14.95 12.05 -22.02
C THR A 100 16.22 12.85 -21.72
N GLN A 101 17.40 12.20 -21.80
CA GLN A 101 18.70 12.86 -21.61
C GLN A 101 18.93 14.05 -22.53
#